data_AF-A0A7G9BE52-F1
#
_entry.id   AF-A0A7G9BE52-F1
#
_cell.length_a   1.000
_cell.length_b   1.000
_cell.length_c   1.000
_cell.angle_alpha   90.00
_cell.angle_beta   90.00
_cell.angle_gamma   90.00
#
_symmetry.space_group_name_H-M   'P 1'
#
loop_
_entity.id
_entity.type
_entity.pdbx_description
1 polymer ?
#
loop_
_entity_poly.entity_id
_entity_poly.type
_entity_poly.pdbx_seq_one_letter_code
_entity_poly.pdbx_strand_id
1 'polypeptide(L)'
;MLTTYKILIALIIIFALGHMAYTFYYDDFETVESKMWFFSAGLAMLFDGFINLIYTKLKLPVVKFSVITANLSMLVFLILLSNIIPEPHVMVLTIIMLGTTIITALLRR
;
A
#
# COMPACT_ATOMS: atom_id res chain seq x y z
N MET A 1 16.54 -10.44 -2.31
CA MET A 1 15.90 -9.19 -1.81
C MET A 1 15.17 -8.42 -2.90
N LEU A 2 15.83 -8.03 -4.01
CA LEU A 2 15.18 -7.20 -5.04
C LEU A 2 13.98 -7.88 -5.73
N THR A 3 14.05 -9.18 -6.01
CA THR A 3 12.92 -9.94 -6.59
C THR A 3 11.73 -9.95 -5.65
N THR A 4 11.95 -10.28 -4.38
CA THR A 4 10.90 -10.24 -3.34
C THR A 4 10.28 -8.85 -3.22
N TYR A 5 11.09 -7.79 -3.23
CA TYR A 5 10.60 -6.41 -3.20
C TYR A 5 9.68 -6.09 -4.38
N LYS A 6 10.06 -6.49 -5.60
CA LYS A 6 9.22 -6.32 -6.79
C LYS A 6 7.90 -7.09 -6.71
N ILE A 7 7.92 -8.29 -6.14
CA ILE A 7 6.70 -9.09 -5.92
C ILE A 7 5.78 -8.36 -4.94
N LEU A 8 6.31 -7.85 -3.82
CA LEU A 8 5.51 -7.10 -2.84
C LEU A 8 4.90 -5.83 -3.45
N ILE A 9 5.68 -5.08 -4.25
CA ILE A 9 5.17 -3.91 -4.99
C ILE A 9 4.01 -4.31 -5.92
N ALA A 10 4.16 -5.41 -6.66
CA ALA A 10 3.10 -5.89 -7.54
C ALA A 10 1.84 -6.26 -6.75
N LEU A 11 1.98 -6.93 -5.59
CA LEU A 11 0.86 -7.24 -4.72
C LEU A 11 0.15 -5.98 -4.20
N ILE A 12 0.91 -4.95 -3.77
CA ILE A 12 0.34 -3.65 -3.35
C ILE A 12 -0.48 -3.02 -4.48
N ILE A 13 0.07 -2.98 -5.70
CA ILE A 13 -0.62 -2.41 -6.86
C ILE A 13 -1.90 -3.21 -7.19
N ILE A 14 -1.85 -4.54 -7.14
CA ILE A 14 -3.03 -5.39 -7.36
C ILE A 14 -4.10 -5.12 -6.30
N PHE A 15 -3.72 -5.04 -5.03
CA PHE A 15 -4.62 -4.67 -3.94
C PHE A 15 -5.24 -3.29 -4.16
N ALA A 16 -4.43 -2.30 -4.56
CA ALA A 16 -4.91 -0.95 -4.84
C ALA A 16 -5.94 -0.92 -5.97
N LEU A 17 -5.65 -1.60 -7.09
CA LEU A 17 -6.57 -1.69 -8.22
C LEU A 17 -7.87 -2.42 -7.85
N GLY A 18 -7.76 -3.54 -7.12
CA GLY A 18 -8.91 -4.28 -6.63
C GLY A 18 -9.78 -3.44 -5.70
N HIS A 19 -9.16 -2.73 -4.75
CA HIS A 19 -9.84 -1.85 -3.81
C HIS A 19 -10.54 -0.68 -4.51
N MET A 20 -9.89 -0.04 -5.48
CA MET A 20 -10.51 1.03 -6.27
C MET A 20 -11.69 0.51 -7.10
N ALA A 21 -11.52 -0.63 -7.79
CA ALA A 21 -12.59 -1.24 -8.58
C ALA A 21 -13.78 -1.63 -7.71
N TYR A 22 -13.53 -2.25 -6.55
CA TYR A 22 -14.55 -2.72 -5.62
C TYR A 22 -15.47 -1.59 -5.12
N THR A 23 -14.96 -0.36 -5.01
CA THR A 23 -15.77 0.85 -4.70
C THR A 23 -17.04 0.94 -5.55
N PHE A 24 -16.96 0.56 -6.82
CA PHE A 24 -18.07 0.69 -7.76
C PHE A 24 -18.96 -0.56 -7.84
N TYR A 25 -18.50 -1.69 -7.29
CA TYR A 25 -19.23 -2.96 -7.27
C TYR A 25 -19.92 -3.24 -5.93
N TYR A 26 -19.50 -2.58 -4.86
CA TYR A 26 -20.08 -2.78 -3.54
C TYR A 26 -21.29 -1.87 -3.32
N ASP A 27 -22.47 -2.48 -3.36
CA ASP A 27 -23.74 -1.77 -3.28
C ASP A 27 -24.05 -1.20 -1.88
N ASP A 28 -23.40 -1.73 -0.83
CA ASP A 28 -23.62 -1.27 0.56
C ASP A 28 -22.96 0.10 0.86
N PHE A 29 -22.22 0.68 -0.09
CA PHE A 29 -21.78 2.07 0.04
C PHE A 29 -22.95 3.03 -0.23
N GLU A 30 -23.66 3.38 0.83
CA GLU A 30 -24.88 4.20 0.77
C GLU A 30 -24.64 5.67 0.39
N THR A 31 -23.43 6.20 0.61
CA THR A 31 -23.12 7.62 0.40
C THR A 31 -21.96 7.83 -0.58
N VAL A 32 -21.95 8.99 -1.24
CA VAL A 32 -20.82 9.40 -2.08
C VAL A 32 -19.54 9.54 -1.23
N GLU A 33 -19.68 10.02 0.00
CA GLU A 33 -18.56 10.17 0.92
C GLU A 33 -17.90 8.82 1.23
N SER A 34 -18.67 7.78 1.56
CA SER A 34 -18.12 6.45 1.85
C SER A 34 -17.42 5.84 0.62
N LYS A 35 -17.98 6.02 -0.57
CA LYS A 35 -17.34 5.62 -1.83
C LYS A 35 -16.02 6.35 -2.05
N MET A 36 -16.01 7.67 -1.86
CA MET A 36 -14.80 8.48 -2.05
C MET A 36 -13.72 8.15 -1.02
N TRP A 37 -14.10 7.96 0.24
CA TRP A 37 -13.18 7.55 1.30
C TRP A 37 -12.52 6.20 0.95
N PHE A 38 -13.34 5.20 0.60
CA PHE A 38 -12.86 3.88 0.20
C PHE A 38 -11.97 3.93 -1.05
N PHE A 39 -12.40 4.62 -2.11
CA PHE A 39 -11.61 4.78 -3.33
C PHE A 39 -10.26 5.49 -3.07
N SER A 40 -10.27 6.52 -2.22
CA SER A 40 -9.07 7.30 -1.90
C SER A 40 -8.02 6.47 -1.15
N ALA A 41 -8.44 5.52 -0.32
CA ALA A 41 -7.53 4.54 0.29
C ALA A 41 -6.88 3.66 -0.78
N GLY A 42 -7.67 3.22 -1.77
CA GLY A 42 -7.19 2.58 -3.00
C GLY A 42 -6.10 3.38 -3.71
N LEU A 43 -6.34 4.67 -3.91
CA LEU A 43 -5.41 5.57 -4.58
C LEU A 43 -4.12 5.79 -3.77
N ALA A 44 -4.22 5.91 -2.45
CA ALA A 44 -3.08 6.04 -1.55
C ALA A 44 -2.16 4.80 -1.64
N MET A 45 -2.73 3.60 -1.65
CA MET A 45 -1.96 2.36 -1.86
C MET A 45 -1.33 2.29 -3.26
N LEU A 46 -2.02 2.78 -4.29
CA LEU A 46 -1.47 2.81 -5.64
C LEU A 46 -0.22 3.70 -5.70
N PHE A 47 -0.30 4.90 -5.12
CA PHE A 47 0.83 5.82 -5.07
C PHE A 47 1.98 5.29 -4.21
N ASP A 48 1.68 4.60 -3.11
CA ASP A 48 2.68 3.88 -2.33
C ASP A 48 3.39 2.80 -3.18
N GLY A 49 2.64 1.98 -3.91
CA GLY A 49 3.21 1.02 -4.86
C GLY A 49 4.11 1.69 -5.92
N PHE A 50 3.68 2.82 -6.49
CA PHE A 50 4.43 3.55 -7.49
C PHE A 50 5.71 4.18 -6.94
N ILE A 51 5.71 4.77 -5.75
CA ILE A 51 6.94 5.34 -5.20
C ILE A 51 7.97 4.23 -4.90
N ASN A 52 7.53 3.07 -4.41
CA ASN A 52 8.38 1.89 -4.25
C ASN A 52 8.94 1.42 -5.60
N LEU A 53 8.12 1.40 -6.66
CA LEU A 53 8.54 1.06 -8.02
C LEU A 53 9.59 2.03 -8.57
N ILE A 54 9.38 3.35 -8.40
CA ILE A 54 10.33 4.40 -8.80
C ILE A 54 11.67 4.18 -8.11
N TYR A 55 11.68 3.83 -6.81
CA TYR A 55 12.89 3.52 -6.09
C TYR A 55 13.66 2.34 -6.69
N THR A 56 12.98 1.30 -7.19
CA THR A 56 13.66 0.17 -7.86
C THR A 56 14.44 0.58 -9.11
N LYS A 57 14.09 1.73 -9.72
CA LYS A 57 14.72 2.26 -10.93
C LYS A 57 15.79 3.31 -10.61
N LEU A 58 15.47 4.29 -9.77
CA LEU A 58 16.33 5.44 -9.53
C LEU A 58 17.37 5.20 -8.43
N LYS A 59 17.02 4.45 -7.37
CA LYS A 59 17.89 4.16 -6.22
C LYS A 59 18.53 5.39 -5.55
N LEU A 60 17.91 6.56 -5.74
CA LEU A 60 18.38 7.81 -5.17
C LEU A 60 18.05 7.89 -3.66
N PRO A 61 18.85 8.63 -2.87
CA PRO A 61 18.70 8.66 -1.41
C PRO A 61 17.43 9.41 -0.99
N VAL A 62 17.12 10.49 -1.70
CA VAL A 62 15.90 11.28 -1.51
C VAL A 62 14.68 10.41 -1.78
N VAL A 63 14.69 9.64 -2.87
CA VAL A 63 13.61 8.70 -3.21
C VAL A 63 13.47 7.64 -2.12
N LYS A 64 14.58 7.07 -1.62
CA LYS A 64 14.55 6.09 -0.52
C LYS A 64 13.87 6.66 0.73
N PHE A 65 14.19 7.89 1.09
CA PHE A 65 13.59 8.56 2.25
C PHE A 65 12.07 8.75 2.07
N SER A 66 11.65 9.22 0.89
CA SER A 66 10.23 9.36 0.57
C SER A 66 9.49 8.03 0.62
N VAL A 67 10.08 6.95 0.12
CA VAL A 67 9.49 5.60 0.15
C VAL A 67 9.35 5.10 1.59
N ILE A 68 10.40 5.23 2.42
CA ILE A 68 10.32 4.80 3.82
C ILE A 68 9.21 5.55 4.55
N THR A 69 9.08 6.85 4.30
CA THR A 69 8.05 7.69 4.92
C THR A 69 6.65 7.27 4.48
N ALA A 70 6.44 7.03 3.18
CA ALA A 70 5.18 6.56 2.62
C ALA A 70 4.81 5.18 3.20
N ASN A 71 5.73 4.22 3.12
CA ASN A 71 5.52 2.85 3.60
C ASN A 71 5.18 2.82 5.09
N LEU A 72 5.89 3.60 5.91
CA LEU A 72 5.60 3.69 7.36
C LEU A 72 4.24 4.32 7.63
N SER A 73 3.89 5.38 6.92
CA SER A 73 2.58 6.04 7.08
C SER A 73 1.44 5.07 6.74
N MET A 74 1.57 4.37 5.62
CA MET A 74 0.60 3.35 5.19
C MET A 74 0.56 2.15 6.15
N LEU A 75 1.72 1.68 6.62
CA LEU A 75 1.79 0.57 7.58
C LEU A 75 1.10 0.92 8.91
N VAL A 76 1.38 2.10 9.46
CA VAL A 76 0.72 2.57 10.70
C VAL A 76 -0.78 2.68 10.49
N PHE A 77 -1.21 3.26 9.36
CA PHE A 77 -2.62 3.34 9.02
C PHE A 77 -3.29 1.95 8.96
N LEU A 78 -2.66 0.98 8.30
CA LEU A 78 -3.19 -0.38 8.18
C LEU A 78 -3.20 -1.15 9.51
N ILE A 79 -2.20 -0.94 10.37
CA ILE A 79 -2.21 -1.52 11.73
C ILE A 79 -3.42 -1.00 12.49
N LEU A 80 -3.64 0.32 12.50
CA LEU A 80 -4.81 0.91 13.16
C LEU A 80 -6.11 0.38 12.54
N LEU A 81 -6.19 0.37 11.22
CA LEU A 81 -7.38 -0.09 10.49
C LEU A 81 -7.69 -1.56 10.76
N SER A 82 -6.67 -2.43 10.85
CA SER A 82 -6.86 -3.86 11.12
C SER A 82 -7.45 -4.18 12.51
N ASN A 83 -7.34 -3.25 13.47
CA ASN A 83 -7.98 -3.37 14.78
C ASN A 83 -9.45 -2.90 14.76
N ILE A 84 -9.81 -2.03 13.82
CA ILE A 84 -11.17 -1.49 13.65
C ILE A 84 -11.98 -2.39 12.72
N ILE A 85 -11.35 -2.84 11.63
CA ILE A 85 -11.92 -3.68 10.57
C ILE A 85 -11.08 -4.97 10.52
N PRO A 86 -11.43 -6.00 11.32
CA PRO A 86 -10.65 -7.23 11.43
C PRO A 86 -10.90 -8.18 10.26
N GLU A 87 -10.81 -7.65 9.04
CA GLU A 87 -11.02 -8.40 7.82
C GLU A 87 -9.72 -9.08 7.36
N PRO A 88 -9.76 -10.34 6.88
CA PRO A 88 -8.55 -11.06 6.49
C PRO A 88 -7.69 -10.33 5.45
N HIS A 89 -8.33 -9.65 4.49
CA HIS A 89 -7.63 -8.94 3.43
C HIS A 89 -6.85 -7.71 3.95
N VAL A 90 -7.35 -7.03 5.00
CA VAL A 90 -6.64 -5.93 5.66
C VAL A 90 -5.40 -6.47 6.37
N MET A 91 -5.52 -7.59 7.09
CA MET A 91 -4.39 -8.22 7.78
C MET A 91 -3.29 -8.67 6.80
N VAL A 92 -3.68 -9.29 5.68
CA VAL A 92 -2.74 -9.71 4.63
C VAL A 92 -1.99 -8.52 4.06
N LEU A 93 -2.70 -7.42 3.77
CA LEU A 93 -2.08 -6.20 3.27
C LEU A 93 -1.12 -5.58 4.31
N THR A 94 -1.47 -5.59 5.59
CA THR A 94 -0.57 -5.12 6.68
C THR A 94 0.73 -5.90 6.69
N ILE A 95 0.69 -7.24 6.52
CA ILE A 95 1.89 -8.08 6.46
C ILE A 95 2.73 -7.75 5.21
N ILE A 96 2.08 -7.57 4.05
CA ILE A 96 2.76 -7.18 2.82
C ILE A 96 3.47 -5.83 3.00
N MET A 97 2.80 -4.85 3.62
CA MET A 97 3.37 -3.53 3.90
C MET A 97 4.51 -3.57 4.92
N LEU A 98 4.41 -4.42 5.95
CA LEU A 98 5.49 -4.63 6.90
C LEU A 98 6.73 -5.19 6.19
N GLY A 99 6.56 -6.23 5.37
CA GLY A 99 7.64 -6.82 4.58
C GLY A 99 8.26 -5.81 3.61
N THR A 100 7.44 -5.01 2.94
CA THR A 100 7.89 -3.96 2.00
C THR A 100 8.72 -2.91 2.73
N THR A 101 8.26 -2.44 3.89
CA THR A 101 8.96 -1.47 4.74
C THR A 101 10.32 -1.98 5.19
N ILE A 102 10.37 -3.22 5.71
CA ILE A 102 11.63 -3.86 6.16
C ILE A 102 12.61 -3.97 4.99
N ILE A 103 12.17 -4.47 3.84
CA ILE A 103 13.04 -4.64 2.68
C ILE A 103 13.54 -3.28 2.16
N THR A 104 12.68 -2.26 2.07
CA THR A 104 13.10 -0.90 1.69
C THR A 104 14.18 -0.36 2.63
N ALA A 105 14.04 -0.56 3.94
CA ALA A 105 15.06 -0.14 4.91
C ALA A 105 16.40 -0.86 4.67
N LEU A 106 16.36 -2.18 4.48
CA LEU A 106 17.54 -3.04 4.32
C LEU A 106 18.23 -2.93 2.96
N LEU A 107 17.52 -2.51 1.91
CA LEU A 107 18.10 -2.32 0.57
C LEU A 107 19.16 -1.21 0.61
N ARG A 108 20.44 -1.59 0.49
CA ARG A 108 21.54 -0.66 0.22
C ARG A 108 21.44 -0.21 -1.25
N ARG A 109 21.85 1.05 -1.53
CA ARG A 109 21.76 1.70 -2.86
C ARG A 109 22.20 0.75 -3.99
#